data_AF-A0ABD2U200-F1
#
_entry.id   AF-A0ABD2U200-F1
#
_cell.length_a   1.000
_cell.length_b   1.000
_cell.length_c   1.000
_cell.angle_alpha   90.00
_cell.angle_beta   90.00
_cell.angle_gamma   90.00
#
_symmetry.space_group_name_H-M   'P 1'
#
loop_
_entity.id
_entity.type
_entity.pdbx_description
1 polymer ?
#
loop_
_entity_poly.entity_id
_entity_poly.type
_entity_poly.pdbx_seq_one_letter_code
_entity_poly.pdbx_strand_id
1 'polypeptide(L)'
;MVYPQNYGFIPRTLCEDNDPMDVLVLMQEPVLPGCFLRARAIGLMPMIDQGEKDDKIIAVCADDPEYRHYTDINQLAPHRLAEIRRFFEDYKKLENKEVAVNEFLPPSTAVQAIQYSMDLYAEYILQTLRK
;
A
#
# COMPACT_ATOMS: atom_id res chain seq x y z
N MET A 1 16.49 6.01 -7.81
CA MET A 1 16.19 5.37 -6.52
C MET A 1 15.71 3.94 -6.77
N VAL A 2 15.61 3.12 -5.73
CA VAL A 2 15.05 1.76 -5.81
C VAL A 2 13.90 1.65 -4.81
N TYR A 3 12.89 0.82 -5.12
CA TYR A 3 11.81 0.57 -4.18
C TYR A 3 12.38 -0.04 -2.88
N PRO A 4 12.00 0.48 -1.71
CA PRO A 4 12.59 0.04 -0.45
C PRO A 4 12.10 -1.35 -0.02
N GLN A 5 10.95 -1.79 -0.53
CA GLN A 5 10.30 -3.06 -0.19
C GLN A 5 9.57 -3.63 -1.42
N ASN A 6 9.11 -4.88 -1.33
CA ASN A 6 8.25 -5.46 -2.36
C ASN A 6 6.97 -4.62 -2.51
N TYR A 7 6.56 -4.36 -3.75
CA TYR A 7 5.45 -3.48 -4.08
C TYR A 7 4.48 -4.17 -5.04
N GLY A 8 3.19 -3.97 -4.84
CA GLY A 8 2.14 -4.52 -5.69
C GLY A 8 0.78 -3.96 -5.32
N PHE A 9 -0.26 -4.73 -5.65
CA PHE A 9 -1.64 -4.33 -5.46
C PHE A 9 -2.47 -5.46 -4.84
N ILE A 10 -3.63 -5.12 -4.29
CA ILE A 10 -4.57 -6.08 -3.71
C ILE A 10 -5.59 -6.50 -4.77
N PRO A 11 -5.69 -7.79 -5.13
CA PRO A 11 -6.63 -8.24 -6.14
C PRO A 11 -8.08 -8.01 -5.70
N ARG A 12 -8.96 -7.73 -6.67
CA ARG A 12 -10.40 -7.44 -6.44
C ARG A 12 -10.65 -6.24 -5.51
N THR A 13 -9.84 -5.21 -5.68
CA THR A 13 -10.04 -3.89 -5.08
C THR A 13 -10.03 -2.83 -6.18
N LEU A 14 -10.59 -1.67 -5.90
CA LEU A 14 -10.65 -0.52 -6.80
C LEU A 14 -10.57 0.77 -5.97
N CYS A 15 -9.79 1.73 -6.45
CA CYS A 15 -9.62 3.06 -5.88
C CYS A 15 -10.19 4.14 -6.83
N GLU A 16 -10.24 5.38 -6.36
CA GLU A 16 -10.80 6.52 -7.10
C GLU A 16 -10.02 6.88 -8.38
N ASP A 17 -8.74 6.47 -8.46
CA ASP A 17 -7.87 6.58 -9.64
C ASP A 17 -8.14 5.51 -10.72
N ASN A 18 -9.08 4.59 -10.46
CA ASN A 18 -9.42 3.42 -11.26
C ASN A 18 -8.38 2.29 -11.27
N ASP A 19 -7.38 2.35 -10.39
CA ASP A 19 -6.43 1.28 -10.16
C ASP A 19 -6.80 0.47 -8.89
N PRO A 20 -6.27 -0.75 -8.70
CA PRO A 20 -6.47 -1.50 -7.47
C PRO A 20 -5.67 -0.88 -6.31
N MET A 21 -6.09 -1.14 -5.08
CA MET A 21 -5.42 -0.66 -3.87
C MET A 21 -3.95 -1.10 -3.82
N ASP A 22 -3.04 -0.14 -3.68
CA ASP A 22 -1.61 -0.35 -3.59
C ASP A 22 -1.16 -0.88 -2.23
N VAL A 23 -0.12 -1.71 -2.24
CA VAL A 23 0.47 -2.30 -1.03
C VAL A 23 1.99 -2.40 -1.11
N LEU A 24 2.64 -1.93 -0.04
CA LEU A 24 4.06 -2.12 0.23
C LEU A 24 4.22 -3.24 1.28
N VAL A 25 4.92 -4.33 0.91
CA VAL A 25 5.04 -5.54 1.75
C VAL A 25 6.46 -5.69 2.29
N LEU A 26 6.58 -5.56 3.61
CA LEU A 26 7.81 -5.82 4.35
C LEU A 26 8.00 -7.33 4.57
N MET A 27 9.18 -7.82 4.20
CA MET A 27 9.64 -9.19 4.39
C MET A 27 11.16 -9.28 4.18
N GLN A 28 11.76 -10.44 4.44
CA GLN A 28 13.19 -10.66 4.32
C GLN A 28 13.67 -10.73 2.86
N GLU A 29 12.90 -11.37 1.99
CA GLU A 29 13.33 -11.73 0.63
C GLU A 29 12.57 -10.95 -0.46
N PRO A 30 13.23 -10.62 -1.59
CA PRO A 30 12.55 -10.06 -2.75
C PRO A 30 11.61 -11.09 -3.39
N VAL A 31 10.49 -10.61 -3.94
CA VAL A 31 9.50 -11.44 -4.65
C VAL A 31 9.46 -11.04 -6.12
N LEU A 32 9.36 -12.05 -7.00
CA LEU A 32 9.31 -11.83 -8.45
C LEU A 32 7.99 -11.16 -8.87
N PRO A 33 8.00 -10.25 -9.86
CA PRO A 33 6.79 -9.66 -10.41
C PRO A 33 5.81 -10.73 -10.92
N GLY A 34 4.51 -10.54 -10.65
CA GLY A 34 3.44 -11.45 -11.05
C GLY A 34 3.19 -12.62 -10.10
N CYS A 35 4.06 -12.84 -9.10
CA CYS A 35 3.77 -13.74 -7.99
C CYS A 35 2.80 -13.08 -6.99
N PHE A 36 2.05 -13.89 -6.24
CA PHE A 36 1.21 -13.43 -5.13
C PHE A 36 1.68 -14.04 -3.81
N LEU A 37 1.36 -13.36 -2.71
CA LEU A 37 1.66 -13.79 -1.35
C LEU A 37 0.53 -13.38 -0.40
N ARG A 38 0.52 -13.92 0.82
CA ARG A 38 -0.43 -13.51 1.86
C ARG A 38 0.19 -12.39 2.69
N ALA A 39 -0.57 -11.33 2.94
CA ALA A 39 -0.09 -10.17 3.69
C ALA A 39 -1.07 -9.78 4.81
N ARG A 40 -0.54 -9.17 5.87
CA ARG A 40 -1.33 -8.50 6.92
C ARG A 40 -1.06 -7.00 6.86
N ALA A 41 -2.12 -6.20 6.71
CA ALA A 41 -2.03 -4.75 6.83
C ALA A 41 -1.67 -4.36 8.28
N ILE A 42 -0.66 -3.50 8.43
CA ILE A 42 -0.19 -2.98 9.73
C ILE A 42 -0.25 -1.45 9.79
N GLY A 43 -0.54 -0.78 8.69
CA GLY A 43 -0.73 0.66 8.66
C GLY A 43 -1.16 1.15 7.28
N LEU A 44 -1.53 2.42 7.22
CA LEU A 44 -1.88 3.13 5.99
C LEU A 44 -0.92 4.31 5.84
N MET A 45 -0.42 4.52 4.64
CA MET A 45 0.38 5.68 4.27
C MET A 45 -0.45 6.59 3.37
N PRO A 46 -1.08 7.65 3.91
CA PRO A 46 -1.84 8.57 3.09
C PRO A 46 -0.88 9.40 2.24
N MET A 47 -1.16 9.47 0.94
CA MET A 47 -0.31 10.15 -0.03
C MET A 47 -1.16 10.91 -1.04
N ILE A 48 -0.63 12.07 -1.45
CA ILE A 48 -1.20 12.90 -2.50
C ILE A 48 -0.16 12.95 -3.63
N ASP A 49 -0.49 12.41 -4.80
CA ASP A 49 0.32 12.45 -6.01
C ASP A 49 -0.33 13.41 -7.00
N GLN A 50 0.33 14.54 -7.30
CA GLN A 50 -0.19 15.56 -8.22
C GLN A 50 -1.62 16.07 -7.89
N GLY A 51 -1.97 16.08 -6.60
CA GLY A 51 -3.29 16.53 -6.13
C GLY A 51 -4.35 15.42 -6.06
N GLU A 52 -4.03 14.22 -6.53
CA GLU A 52 -4.91 13.05 -6.44
C GLU A 52 -4.55 12.20 -5.22
N LYS A 53 -5.56 11.60 -4.61
CA LYS A 53 -5.40 10.73 -3.44
C LYS A 53 -4.86 9.39 -3.91
N ASP A 54 -3.73 8.98 -3.35
CA ASP A 54 -3.00 7.76 -3.71
C ASP A 54 -2.51 7.04 -2.43
N ASP A 55 -3.47 6.70 -1.56
CA ASP A 55 -3.17 6.06 -0.28
C ASP A 55 -2.61 4.65 -0.49
N LYS A 56 -1.57 4.29 0.28
CA LYS A 56 -0.91 2.97 0.15
C LYS A 56 -0.96 2.17 1.45
N ILE A 57 -1.24 0.88 1.33
CA ILE A 57 -1.20 -0.03 2.48
C ILE A 57 0.24 -0.38 2.83
N ILE A 58 0.58 -0.31 4.11
CA ILE A 58 1.82 -0.87 4.65
C ILE A 58 1.49 -2.23 5.28
N ALA A 59 2.12 -3.29 4.78
CA ALA A 59 1.83 -4.65 5.18
C ALA A 59 3.09 -5.47 5.47
N VAL A 60 2.91 -6.60 6.13
CA VAL A 60 3.94 -7.63 6.30
C VAL A 60 3.51 -8.94 5.65
N CYS A 61 4.46 -9.71 5.13
CA CYS A 61 4.17 -11.05 4.65
C CYS A 61 3.73 -11.95 5.82
N ALA A 62 2.55 -12.56 5.70
CA ALA A 62 1.97 -13.42 6.73
C ALA A 62 2.70 -14.77 6.88
N ASP A 63 3.51 -15.12 5.88
CA ASP A 63 4.26 -16.38 5.77
C ASP A 63 5.76 -16.23 6.11
N ASP A 64 6.24 -15.01 6.30
CA ASP A 64 7.63 -14.75 6.69
C ASP A 64 7.78 -14.87 8.22
N PRO A 65 8.59 -15.80 8.75
CA PRO A 65 8.73 -16.00 10.20
C PRO A 65 9.28 -14.78 10.96
N GLU A 66 10.07 -13.93 10.31
CA GLU A 66 10.60 -12.70 10.93
C GLU A 66 9.51 -11.63 11.05
N TYR A 67 8.67 -11.50 10.02
CA TYR A 67 7.74 -10.37 9.90
C TYR A 67 6.28 -10.68 10.25
N ARG A 68 5.86 -11.95 10.21
CA ARG A 68 4.45 -12.33 10.40
C ARG A 68 3.87 -11.98 11.77
N HIS A 69 4.71 -11.59 12.73
CA HIS A 69 4.33 -11.23 14.09
C HIS A 69 3.98 -9.75 14.26
N TYR A 70 4.33 -8.89 13.29
CA TYR A 70 3.95 -7.49 13.31
C TYR A 70 2.45 -7.32 13.06
N THR A 71 1.85 -6.43 13.84
CA THR A 71 0.42 -6.10 13.83
C THR A 71 0.15 -4.60 13.75
N ASP A 72 1.16 -3.76 14.02
CA ASP A 72 1.03 -2.31 14.00
C ASP A 72 2.31 -1.66 13.45
N ILE A 73 2.16 -0.63 12.62
CA ILE A 73 3.27 0.09 11.98
C ILE A 73 4.24 0.71 12.99
N ASN A 74 3.77 1.05 14.19
CA ASN A 74 4.59 1.62 15.25
C ASN A 74 5.53 0.60 15.91
N GLN A 75 5.38 -0.69 15.60
CA GLN A 75 6.31 -1.73 16.04
C GLN A 75 7.58 -1.78 15.18
N LEU A 76 7.58 -1.13 14.02
CA LEU A 76 8.77 -1.04 13.16
C LEU A 76 9.78 -0.03 13.73
N ALA A 77 11.06 -0.23 13.39
CA ALA A 77 12.08 0.76 13.70
C ALA A 77 11.71 2.12 13.05
N PRO A 78 11.77 3.24 13.79
CA PRO A 78 11.37 4.55 13.27
C PRO A 78 12.07 4.95 11.97
N HIS A 79 13.33 4.56 11.81
CA HIS A 79 14.10 4.83 10.59
C HIS A 79 13.48 4.17 9.35
N ARG A 80 12.84 3.00 9.50
CA ARG A 80 12.18 2.30 8.38
C ARG A 80 10.99 3.10 7.83
N LEU A 81 10.22 3.73 8.72
CA LEU A 81 9.12 4.61 8.30
C LEU A 81 9.65 5.88 7.63
N ALA A 82 10.76 6.43 8.14
CA ALA A 82 11.41 7.59 7.54
C ALA A 82 11.96 7.29 6.14
N GLU A 83 12.55 6.11 5.92
CA GLU A 83 13.02 5.67 4.61
C GLU A 83 11.87 5.52 3.60
N ILE A 84 10.78 4.84 3.99
CA ILE A 84 9.59 4.66 3.14
C ILE A 84 8.98 6.03 2.77
N ARG A 85 8.78 6.91 3.76
CA ARG A 85 8.28 8.28 3.53
C ARG A 85 9.16 9.02 2.53
N ARG A 86 10.47 9.06 2.77
CA ARG A 86 11.44 9.77 1.92
C ARG A 86 11.44 9.23 0.49
N PHE A 87 11.33 7.90 0.33
CA PHE A 87 11.25 7.29 -1.00
C PHE A 87 10.07 7.85 -1.82
N PHE A 88 8.85 7.85 -1.25
CA PHE A 88 7.68 8.35 -1.98
C PHE A 88 7.68 9.87 -2.19
N GLU A 89 8.28 10.64 -1.28
CA GLU A 89 8.48 12.08 -1.50
C GLU A 89 9.46 12.36 -2.66
N ASP A 90 10.44 11.48 -2.89
CA ASP A 90 11.56 11.76 -3.80
C ASP A 90 11.45 11.09 -5.18
N TYR A 91 10.76 9.95 -5.32
CA TYR A 91 10.90 9.07 -6.49
C TYR A 91 10.48 9.70 -7.82
N LYS A 92 9.53 10.64 -7.80
CA LYS A 92 9.06 11.38 -8.98
C LYS A 92 9.61 12.81 -9.08
N LYS A 93 10.53 13.23 -8.20
CA LYS A 93 11.05 14.62 -8.19
C LYS A 93 11.69 15.03 -9.52
N LEU A 94 12.45 14.15 -10.16
CA LEU A 94 13.09 14.44 -11.45
C LEU A 94 12.11 14.39 -12.64
N GLU A 95 10.88 13.93 -12.42
CA GLU A 95 9.77 14.07 -13.37
C GLU A 95 9.04 15.41 -13.21
N ASN A 96 9.47 16.27 -12.27
CA ASN A 96 8.82 17.51 -11.87
C ASN A 96 7.38 17.30 -11.37
N LYS A 97 7.11 16.16 -10.73
CA LYS A 97 5.83 15.86 -10.08
C LYS A 97 5.95 16.02 -8.57
N GLU A 98 4.93 16.62 -7.98
CA GLU A 98 4.84 16.81 -6.54
C GLU A 98 4.12 15.63 -5.90
N VAL A 99 4.75 15.09 -4.84
CA VAL A 99 4.19 14.03 -4.01
C VAL A 99 4.29 14.45 -2.55
N ALA A 100 3.17 14.46 -1.85
CA ALA A 100 3.10 14.72 -0.42
C ALA A 100 2.71 13.45 0.33
N VAL A 101 3.52 13.06 1.31
CA VAL A 101 3.24 11.90 2.18
C VAL A 101 2.83 12.45 3.54
N ASN A 102 1.66 12.07 4.04
CA ASN A 102 1.13 12.52 5.33
C ASN A 102 1.56 11.59 6.47
N GLU A 103 1.09 11.83 7.69
CA GLU A 103 1.37 10.93 8.81
C GLU A 103 0.77 9.54 8.60
N PHE A 104 1.55 8.51 8.95
CA PHE A 104 1.10 7.14 8.87
C PHE A 104 -0.06 6.89 9.84
N LEU A 105 -1.06 6.15 9.39
CA LEU A 105 -2.27 5.85 10.13
C LEU A 105 -2.29 4.39 10.61
N PRO A 106 -3.02 4.08 11.71
CA PRO A 106 -3.00 2.77 12.34
C PRO A 106 -3.61 1.65 11.47
N PRO A 107 -3.41 0.38 11.84
CA PRO A 107 -3.96 -0.78 11.13
C PRO A 107 -5.46 -0.71 10.88
N SER A 108 -6.24 -0.17 11.83
CA SER A 108 -7.69 -0.05 11.70
C SER A 108 -8.10 0.78 10.49
N THR A 109 -7.38 1.88 10.22
CA THR A 109 -7.64 2.74 9.07
C THR A 109 -7.26 2.04 7.77
N ALA A 110 -6.16 1.28 7.78
CA ALA A 110 -5.74 0.47 6.64
C ALA A 110 -6.80 -0.58 6.27
N VAL A 111 -7.33 -1.30 7.26
CA VAL A 111 -8.38 -2.31 7.05
C VAL A 111 -9.67 -1.67 6.52
N GLN A 112 -10.02 -0.47 7.00
CA GLN A 112 -11.18 0.28 6.48
C GLN A 112 -10.98 0.68 5.02
N ALA A 113 -9.79 1.14 4.62
CA ALA A 113 -9.47 1.48 3.24
C ALA A 113 -9.53 0.25 2.32
N ILE A 114 -9.01 -0.89 2.78
CA ILE A 114 -9.11 -2.17 2.05
C ILE A 114 -10.58 -2.55 1.87
N GLN A 115 -11.38 -2.53 2.93
CA GLN A 115 -12.80 -2.88 2.85
C GLN A 115 -13.54 -1.98 1.86
N TYR A 116 -13.32 -0.67 1.93
CA TYR A 116 -13.93 0.28 1.01
C TYR A 116 -13.55 -0.01 -0.45
N SER A 117 -12.27 -0.27 -0.74
CA SER A 117 -11.83 -0.60 -2.09
C SER A 117 -12.37 -1.94 -2.62
N MET A 118 -12.62 -2.92 -1.73
CA MET A 118 -13.31 -4.16 -2.08
C MET A 118 -14.77 -3.90 -2.47
N ASP A 119 -15.44 -3.02 -1.72
CA ASP A 119 -16.84 -2.65 -1.97
C ASP A 119 -16.98 -1.93 -3.32
N LEU A 120 -16.09 -0.98 -3.63
CA LEU A 120 -16.03 -0.29 -4.92
C LEU A 120 -15.83 -1.25 -6.09
N TYR A 121 -14.88 -2.19 -5.96
CA TYR A 121 -14.65 -3.21 -6.99
C TYR A 121 -15.91 -4.06 -7.22
N ALA A 122 -16.59 -4.48 -6.16
CA ALA A 122 -17.81 -5.26 -6.26
C ALA A 122 -18.93 -4.49 -6.98
N GLU A 123 -19.11 -3.21 -6.65
CA GLU A 123 -20.07 -2.34 -7.33
C GLU A 123 -19.76 -2.21 -8.83
N TYR A 124 -18.51 -1.92 -9.17
CA TYR A 124 -18.04 -1.79 -10.55
C TYR A 124 -18.30 -3.07 -11.37
N ILE A 125 -17.98 -4.24 -10.82
CA ILE A 125 -18.18 -5.53 -11.49
C ILE A 125 -19.68 -5.83 -11.67
N LEU A 126 -20.54 -5.51 -10.70
CA LEU A 126 -21.99 -5.69 -10.86
C LEU A 126 -22.57 -4.82 -11.97
N GLN A 127 -22.08 -3.59 -12.13
CA GLN A 127 -22.53 -2.71 -13.21
C GLN A 127 -22.09 -3.20 -14.60
N THR A 128 -20.91 -3.81 -14.70
CA THR A 128 -20.40 -4.36 -15.97
C THR A 128 -21.12 -5.64 -16.38
N LEU A 129 -21.46 -6.52 -15.42
CA LEU A 129 -22.18 -7.78 -15.68
C LEU A 129 -23.67 -7.60 -16.02
N ARG A 130 -24.25 -6.43 -15.72
CA ARG A 130 -25.65 -6.10 -16.05
C ARG A 130 -25.84 -5.58 -17.48
N LYS A 131 -24.75 -5.31 -18.22
CA LYS A 131 -24.77 -4.93 -19.63
C LYS A 131 -24.61 -6.16 -20.51
#